data_AF-A0A439S4P1-F1
#
_entry.id   AF-A0A439S4P1-F1
#
_cell.length_a   1.000
_cell.length_b   1.000
_cell.length_c   1.000
_cell.angle_alpha   90.00
_cell.angle_beta   90.00
_cell.angle_gamma   90.00
#
_symmetry.space_group_name_H-M   'P 1'
#
loop_
_entity.id
_entity.type
_entity.pdbx_description
1 polymer ?
#
loop_
_entity_poly.entity_id
_entity_poly.type
_entity_poly.pdbx_seq_one_letter_code
_entity_poly.pdbx_strand_id
1 'polypeptide(L)'
;QDRLSAIELHRQDAAKLRALFAGDFQTRVIELDGWLALGAHLPPKEKRGLVLVDPPFEEEGEFDRLVDGLRKAHKRWPGGIYALWYPVKDRKAVIAFRKALVQSGVPKLLDIGFEIRPPSAEPSLDGNGMVVVNPPFTLERELRTLLPALHKVLVVEKPAHWTLEWLAA
;
A
#
# COMPACT_ATOMS: atom_id res chain seq x y z
N GLN A 1 -10.69 -20.22 8.10
CA GLN A 1 -11.20 -19.07 8.84
C GLN A 1 -10.11 -18.03 8.86
N ASP A 2 -10.45 -16.76 8.60
CA ASP A 2 -9.48 -15.69 8.45
C ASP A 2 -9.18 -15.02 9.80
N ARG A 3 -8.11 -14.21 9.85
CA ARG A 3 -7.70 -13.47 11.04
C ARG A 3 -7.21 -12.09 10.64
N LEU A 4 -7.44 -11.10 11.51
CA LEU A 4 -6.96 -9.74 11.33
C LEU A 4 -5.94 -9.38 12.41
N SER A 5 -4.79 -8.87 12.00
CA SER A 5 -3.86 -8.17 12.88
C SER A 5 -3.78 -6.72 12.43
N ALA A 6 -4.31 -5.80 13.24
CA ALA A 6 -4.30 -4.37 12.97
C ALA A 6 -3.34 -3.67 13.93
N ILE A 7 -2.47 -2.83 13.39
CA ILE A 7 -1.31 -2.29 14.11
C ILE A 7 -1.31 -0.79 13.95
N GLU A 8 -1.36 -0.07 15.06
CA GLU A 8 -1.51 1.39 15.10
C GLU A 8 -0.61 1.95 16.19
N LEU A 9 0.26 2.90 15.86
CA LEU A 9 1.17 3.51 16.82
C LEU A 9 0.46 4.59 17.66
N HIS A 10 -0.49 5.32 17.07
CA HIS A 10 -1.17 6.41 17.73
C HIS A 10 -2.15 5.88 18.78
N ARG A 11 -1.79 6.07 20.06
CA ARG A 11 -2.50 5.52 21.22
C ARG A 11 -4.02 5.74 21.21
N GLN A 12 -4.47 6.93 20.81
CA GLN A 12 -5.91 7.22 20.82
C GLN A 12 -6.64 6.44 19.72
N ASP A 13 -6.04 6.30 18.54
CA ASP A 13 -6.65 5.58 17.43
C ASP A 13 -6.57 4.06 17.64
N ALA A 14 -5.48 3.57 18.24
CA ALA A 14 -5.38 2.19 18.69
C ALA A 14 -6.48 1.85 19.72
N ALA A 15 -6.82 2.76 20.64
CA ALA A 15 -7.91 2.58 21.58
C ALA A 15 -9.29 2.52 20.88
N LYS A 16 -9.55 3.42 19.91
CA LYS A 16 -10.77 3.38 19.10
C LYS A 16 -10.87 2.09 18.29
N LEU A 17 -9.77 1.64 17.69
CA LEU A 17 -9.69 0.43 16.90
C LEU A 17 -9.94 -0.83 17.75
N ARG A 18 -9.39 -0.89 18.97
CA ARG A 18 -9.71 -1.95 19.95
C ARG A 18 -11.20 -1.98 20.29
N ALA A 19 -11.81 -0.82 20.51
CA ALA A 19 -13.24 -0.73 20.81
C ALA A 19 -14.10 -1.18 19.62
N LEU A 20 -13.71 -0.82 18.40
CA LEU A 20 -14.41 -1.23 17.16
C LEU A 20 -14.48 -2.76 17.02
N PHE A 21 -13.40 -3.46 17.35
CA PHE A 21 -13.30 -4.92 17.25
C PHE A 21 -13.54 -5.65 18.58
N ALA A 22 -14.15 -4.98 19.56
CA ALA A 22 -14.42 -5.60 20.85
C ALA A 22 -15.34 -6.83 20.69
N GLY A 23 -14.90 -7.98 21.19
CA GLY A 23 -15.63 -9.25 21.12
C GLY A 23 -15.35 -10.09 19.87
N ASP A 24 -14.65 -9.57 18.87
CA ASP A 24 -14.19 -10.36 17.73
C ASP A 24 -12.87 -11.08 18.05
N PHE A 25 -12.98 -12.39 18.34
CA PHE A 25 -11.83 -13.24 18.67
C PHE A 25 -10.89 -13.49 17.47
N GLN A 26 -11.31 -13.17 16.23
CA GLN A 26 -10.48 -13.30 15.04
C GLN A 26 -9.55 -12.11 14.83
N THR A 27 -9.82 -11.00 15.52
CA THR A 27 -9.09 -9.74 15.39
C THR A 27 -8.15 -9.50 16.57
N ARG A 28 -6.93 -9.03 16.26
CA ARG A 28 -5.97 -8.56 17.25
C ARG A 28 -5.54 -7.14 16.90
N VAL A 29 -5.76 -6.21 17.81
CA VAL A 29 -5.28 -4.83 17.70
C VAL A 29 -4.04 -4.65 18.57
N ILE A 30 -2.96 -4.17 17.98
CA ILE A 30 -1.66 -4.01 18.64
C ILE A 30 -1.24 -2.55 18.54
N GLU A 31 -0.92 -1.93 19.68
CA GLU A 31 -0.36 -0.58 19.70
C GLU A 31 1.16 -0.69 19.58
N LEU A 32 1.67 -0.54 18.36
CA LEU A 32 3.06 -0.74 18.00
C LEU A 32 3.37 0.03 16.71
N ASP A 33 4.64 0.36 16.51
CA ASP A 33 5.12 0.85 15.24
C ASP A 33 4.93 -0.19 14.12
N GLY A 34 4.14 0.17 13.11
CA GLY A 34 3.83 -0.67 11.95
C GLY A 34 5.07 -1.06 11.12
N TRP A 35 6.13 -0.25 11.13
CA TRP A 35 7.39 -0.57 10.43
C TRP A 35 8.08 -1.81 11.01
N LEU A 36 7.92 -2.05 12.32
CA LEU A 36 8.45 -3.24 12.98
C LEU A 36 7.62 -4.49 12.66
N ALA A 37 6.35 -4.31 12.30
CA ALA A 37 5.40 -5.40 12.14
C ALA A 37 5.56 -6.20 10.85
N LEU A 38 6.03 -5.58 9.77
CA LEU A 38 6.28 -6.23 8.47
C LEU A 38 7.25 -7.43 8.60
N GLY A 39 8.14 -7.41 9.59
CA GLY A 39 8.98 -8.56 9.92
C GLY A 39 8.34 -9.55 10.89
N ALA A 40 7.61 -9.07 11.91
CA ALA A 40 7.25 -9.87 13.08
C ALA A 40 6.09 -10.86 12.84
N HIS A 41 5.18 -10.56 11.92
CA HIS A 41 3.93 -11.33 11.74
C HIS A 41 3.95 -12.30 10.55
N LEU A 42 5.09 -12.44 9.86
CA LEU A 42 5.21 -13.21 8.63
C LEU A 42 6.18 -14.41 8.77
N PRO A 43 5.87 -15.58 8.18
CA PRO A 43 4.61 -15.91 7.49
C PRO A 43 3.44 -16.16 8.46
N PRO A 44 2.18 -15.89 8.06
CA PRO A 44 1.01 -16.27 8.85
C PRO A 44 0.87 -17.79 8.92
N LYS A 45 0.23 -18.30 9.98
CA LYS A 45 0.00 -19.75 10.17
C LYS A 45 -0.83 -20.35 9.03
N GLU A 46 -1.76 -19.56 8.51
CA GLU A 46 -2.70 -19.88 7.45
C GLU A 46 -2.00 -19.98 6.08
N LYS A 47 -0.77 -19.46 5.95
CA LYS A 47 0.04 -19.39 4.71
C LYS A 47 -0.65 -18.67 3.54
N ARG A 48 -1.74 -17.95 3.82
CA ARG A 48 -2.51 -17.10 2.91
C ARG A 48 -2.86 -15.80 3.63
N GLY A 49 -3.04 -14.73 2.88
CA GLY A 49 -3.43 -13.43 3.44
C GLY A 49 -2.96 -12.25 2.60
N LEU A 50 -3.37 -11.08 3.07
CA LEU A 50 -3.03 -9.77 2.53
C LEU A 50 -2.32 -8.98 3.62
N VAL A 51 -1.22 -8.33 3.26
CA VAL A 51 -0.58 -7.30 4.09
C VAL A 51 -0.86 -5.96 3.43
N LEU A 52 -1.60 -5.09 4.13
CA LEU A 52 -1.78 -3.69 3.73
C LEU A 52 -0.79 -2.83 4.51
N VAL A 53 -0.04 -1.98 3.80
CA VAL A 53 0.85 -0.98 4.41
C VAL A 53 0.44 0.38 3.90
N ASP A 54 -0.05 1.21 4.83
CA ASP A 54 -0.61 2.53 4.56
C ASP A 54 -0.04 3.53 5.57
N PRO A 55 1.23 3.96 5.40
CA PRO A 55 1.86 4.89 6.33
C PRO A 55 1.40 6.33 6.03
N PRO A 56 1.57 7.27 6.98
CA PRO A 56 1.10 8.65 6.81
C PRO A 56 1.93 9.48 5.81
N PHE A 57 3.18 9.11 5.52
CA PHE A 57 4.11 9.91 4.68
C PHE A 57 4.30 11.33 5.22
N GLU A 58 4.68 11.40 6.50
CA GLU A 58 4.98 12.59 7.30
C GLU A 58 6.48 12.69 7.65
N GLU A 59 7.20 11.58 7.64
CA GLU A 59 8.63 11.49 7.92
C GLU A 59 9.47 11.24 6.66
N GLU A 60 10.73 11.68 6.69
CA GLU A 60 11.68 11.37 5.63
C GLU A 60 12.02 9.87 5.60
N GLY A 61 12.25 9.35 4.40
CA GLY A 61 12.68 7.96 4.18
C GLY A 61 11.57 6.91 4.28
N GLU A 62 10.29 7.29 4.43
CA GLU A 62 9.19 6.31 4.48
C GLU A 62 9.07 5.46 3.20
N PHE A 63 9.39 6.03 2.03
CA PHE A 63 9.51 5.25 0.79
C PHE A 63 10.59 4.16 0.88
N ASP A 64 11.76 4.49 1.43
CA ASP A 64 12.84 3.52 1.59
C ASP A 64 12.45 2.44 2.60
N ARG A 65 11.80 2.83 3.70
CA ARG A 65 11.26 1.88 4.70
C ARG A 65 10.24 0.93 4.07
N LEU A 66 9.36 1.39 3.16
CA LEU A 66 8.44 0.53 2.41
C LEU A 66 9.18 -0.51 1.57
N VAL A 67 10.16 -0.08 0.77
CA VAL A 67 10.93 -0.97 -0.12
C VAL A 67 11.67 -2.03 0.71
N ASP A 68 12.35 -1.61 1.77
CA ASP A 68 13.11 -2.52 2.62
C ASP A 68 12.23 -3.46 3.42
N GLY A 69 11.10 -2.95 3.93
CA GLY A 69 10.08 -3.73 4.62
C GLY A 69 9.52 -4.80 3.70
N LEU A 70 9.12 -4.42 2.47
CA LEU A 70 8.63 -5.35 1.47
C LEU A 70 9.66 -6.42 1.12
N ARG A 71 10.90 -6.03 0.84
CA ARG A 71 11.97 -6.98 0.47
C ARG A 71 12.19 -8.03 1.57
N LYS A 72 12.22 -7.61 2.84
CA LYS A 72 12.37 -8.51 4.00
C LYS A 72 11.14 -9.41 4.18
N ALA A 73 9.95 -8.83 4.07
CA ALA A 73 8.67 -9.54 4.19
C ALA A 73 8.51 -10.61 3.09
N HIS A 74 8.68 -10.22 1.83
CA HIS A 74 8.60 -11.11 0.67
C HIS A 74 9.64 -12.24 0.74
N LYS A 75 10.87 -11.97 1.21
CA LYS A 75 11.87 -13.02 1.43
C LYS A 75 11.39 -14.08 2.43
N ARG A 76 10.64 -13.68 3.46
CA ARG A 76 10.07 -14.61 4.48
C ARG A 76 8.82 -15.31 3.97
N TRP A 77 7.98 -14.60 3.23
CA TRP A 77 6.72 -15.13 2.69
C TRP A 77 6.48 -14.68 1.24
N PRO A 78 7.08 -15.38 0.26
CA PRO A 78 7.00 -14.98 -1.15
C PRO A 78 5.60 -15.08 -1.76
N GLY A 79 4.73 -15.94 -1.20
CA GLY A 79 3.38 -16.17 -1.72
C GLY A 79 2.31 -15.23 -1.17
N GLY A 80 2.68 -14.28 -0.31
CA GLY A 80 1.74 -13.29 0.25
C GLY A 80 1.33 -12.23 -0.78
N ILE A 81 0.13 -11.68 -0.61
CA ILE A 81 -0.29 -10.47 -1.31
C ILE A 81 0.12 -9.29 -0.44
N TYR A 82 0.83 -8.32 -1.03
CA TYR A 82 1.23 -7.09 -0.33
C TYR A 82 0.66 -5.90 -1.09
N ALA A 83 -0.07 -5.03 -0.41
CA ALA A 83 -0.60 -3.79 -0.95
C ALA A 83 0.07 -2.62 -0.23
N LEU A 84 0.85 -1.84 -0.97
CA LEU A 84 1.60 -0.70 -0.45
C LEU A 84 1.00 0.59 -1.00
N TRP A 85 0.34 1.36 -0.16
CA TRP A 85 -0.18 2.66 -0.54
C TRP A 85 0.95 3.70 -0.58
N TYR A 86 0.84 4.67 -1.49
CA TYR A 86 1.73 5.83 -1.52
C TYR A 86 1.05 7.10 -2.06
N PRO A 87 1.44 8.29 -1.57
CA PRO A 87 0.92 9.56 -2.07
C PRO A 87 1.74 10.06 -3.27
N VAL A 88 1.09 10.80 -4.16
CA VAL A 88 1.75 11.57 -5.23
C VAL A 88 1.83 13.04 -4.78
N LYS A 89 2.79 13.32 -3.89
CA LYS A 89 3.16 14.70 -3.48
C LYS A 89 4.38 15.22 -4.26
N ASP A 90 5.31 14.32 -4.56
CA ASP A 90 6.49 14.57 -5.38
C ASP A 90 6.67 13.42 -6.39
N ARG A 91 6.50 13.72 -7.68
CA ARG A 91 6.62 12.74 -8.76
C ARG A 91 8.05 12.19 -8.89
N LYS A 92 9.09 12.96 -8.53
CA LYS A 92 10.47 12.47 -8.52
C LYS A 92 10.66 11.40 -7.44
N ALA A 93 10.11 11.62 -6.25
CA ALA A 93 10.13 10.65 -5.18
C ALA A 93 9.38 9.36 -5.57
N VAL A 94 8.20 9.48 -6.21
CA VAL A 94 7.44 8.32 -6.72
C VAL A 94 8.23 7.55 -7.79
N ILE A 95 8.87 8.24 -8.74
CA ILE A 95 9.72 7.58 -9.76
C ILE A 95 10.88 6.83 -9.10
N ALA A 96 11.56 7.45 -8.12
CA ALA A 96 12.65 6.82 -7.38
C ALA A 96 12.15 5.60 -6.59
N PHE A 97 11.01 5.69 -5.94
CA PHE A 97 10.35 4.59 -5.22
C PHE A 97 10.04 3.40 -6.15
N ARG A 98 9.40 3.65 -7.29
CA ARG A 98 9.12 2.60 -8.30
C ARG A 98 10.40 1.93 -8.79
N LYS A 99 11.45 2.72 -9.05
CA LYS A 99 12.77 2.18 -9.43
C LYS A 99 13.38 1.31 -8.33
N ALA A 100 13.32 1.74 -7.08
CA ALA A 100 13.82 0.99 -5.94
C ALA A 100 13.04 -0.33 -5.73
N LEU A 101 11.72 -0.33 -5.96
CA LEU A 101 10.91 -1.56 -5.95
C LEU A 101 11.37 -2.55 -7.03
N VAL A 102 11.60 -2.11 -8.27
CA VAL A 102 12.14 -2.98 -9.33
C VAL A 102 13.52 -3.53 -8.94
N GLN A 103 14.40 -2.67 -8.40
CA GLN A 103 15.74 -3.06 -7.97
C GLN A 103 15.75 -4.00 -6.76
N SER A 104 14.66 -4.05 -5.98
CA SER A 104 14.53 -4.98 -4.85
C SER A 104 14.50 -6.46 -5.28
N GLY A 105 14.20 -6.73 -6.55
CA GLY A 105 14.09 -8.08 -7.11
C GLY A 105 12.79 -8.81 -6.74
N VAL A 106 11.82 -8.13 -6.12
CA VAL A 106 10.48 -8.68 -5.87
C VAL A 106 9.73 -8.77 -7.22
N PRO A 107 9.23 -9.95 -7.63
CA PRO A 107 8.50 -10.12 -8.88
C PRO A 107 7.03 -9.73 -8.75
N LYS A 108 6.30 -9.77 -9.87
CA LYS A 108 4.83 -9.58 -9.92
C LYS A 108 4.33 -8.34 -9.19
N LEU A 109 4.90 -7.20 -9.57
CA LEU A 109 4.58 -5.89 -9.03
C LEU A 109 3.63 -5.16 -9.98
N LEU A 110 2.36 -5.05 -9.59
CA LEU A 110 1.37 -4.22 -10.30
C LEU A 110 1.25 -2.87 -9.58
N ASP A 111 1.61 -1.79 -10.26
CA ASP A 111 1.45 -0.43 -9.79
C ASP A 111 0.18 0.20 -10.37
N ILE A 112 -0.61 0.79 -9.47
CA ILE A 112 -1.89 1.41 -9.76
C ILE A 112 -1.76 2.88 -9.36
N GLY A 113 -1.70 3.79 -10.33
CA GLY A 113 -1.62 5.23 -10.08
C GLY A 113 -2.96 5.92 -10.33
N PHE A 114 -3.30 6.91 -9.51
CA PHE A 114 -4.51 7.71 -9.67
C PHE A 114 -4.25 9.17 -9.24
N GLU A 115 -4.13 10.05 -10.23
CA GLU A 115 -4.00 11.49 -10.06
C GLU A 115 -5.36 12.17 -10.31
N ILE A 116 -5.66 13.18 -9.50
CA ILE A 116 -6.92 13.93 -9.55
C ILE A 116 -6.76 15.37 -10.05
N ARG A 117 -5.51 15.82 -10.24
CA ARG A 117 -5.14 17.18 -10.67
C ARG A 117 -3.70 17.22 -11.22
N PRO A 118 -3.33 18.25 -12.01
CA PRO A 118 -1.95 18.46 -12.41
C PRO A 118 -1.05 18.86 -11.23
N PRO A 119 0.28 18.77 -11.39
CA PRO A 119 1.22 19.28 -10.39
C PRO A 119 0.99 20.76 -10.05
N SER A 120 0.92 21.08 -8.77
CA SER A 120 0.96 22.47 -8.28
C SER A 120 2.39 22.93 -7.96
N ALA A 121 2.58 24.25 -7.91
CA ALA A 121 3.85 24.85 -7.49
C ALA A 121 4.16 24.59 -6.00
N GLU A 122 3.12 24.47 -5.18
CA GLU A 122 3.22 24.09 -3.77
C GLU A 122 3.03 22.57 -3.62
N PRO A 123 3.74 21.90 -2.69
CA PRO A 123 3.54 20.48 -2.42
C PRO A 123 2.09 20.21 -1.97
N SER A 124 1.36 19.46 -2.80
CA SER A 124 -0.02 19.08 -2.55
C SER A 124 -0.21 17.60 -2.83
N LEU A 125 -1.28 16.99 -2.30
CA LEU A 125 -1.63 15.62 -2.65
C LEU A 125 -2.35 15.62 -4.01
N ASP A 126 -1.57 15.54 -5.09
CA ASP A 126 -2.10 15.56 -6.46
C ASP A 126 -2.77 14.25 -6.87
N GLY A 127 -2.50 13.19 -6.09
CA GLY A 127 -2.97 11.84 -6.34
C GLY A 127 -2.38 10.86 -5.34
N ASN A 128 -2.60 9.59 -5.60
CA ASN A 128 -1.99 8.49 -4.87
C ASN A 128 -1.76 7.30 -5.80
N GLY A 129 -1.16 6.25 -5.26
CA GLY A 129 -1.15 4.97 -5.91
C GLY A 129 -1.03 3.83 -4.91
N MET A 130 -1.10 2.62 -5.45
CA MET A 130 -0.94 1.39 -4.70
C MET A 130 -0.13 0.40 -5.52
N VAL A 131 0.97 -0.09 -4.95
CA VAL A 131 1.71 -1.21 -5.51
C VAL A 131 1.18 -2.50 -4.89
N VAL A 132 0.75 -3.43 -5.72
CA VAL A 132 0.27 -4.75 -5.32
C VAL A 132 1.26 -5.82 -5.79
N VAL A 133 1.83 -6.55 -4.84
CA VAL A 133 2.66 -7.74 -5.09
C VAL A 133 1.77 -8.97 -5.15
N ASN A 134 2.03 -9.87 -6.09
CA ASN A 134 1.22 -11.08 -6.33
C ASN A 134 -0.29 -10.76 -6.44
N PRO A 135 -0.69 -9.80 -7.29
CA PRO A 135 -2.09 -9.39 -7.36
C PRO A 135 -2.99 -10.58 -7.75
N PRO A 136 -4.22 -10.66 -7.22
CA PRO A 136 -5.21 -11.60 -7.70
C PRO A 136 -5.40 -11.47 -9.22
N PHE A 137 -5.56 -12.60 -9.93
CA PHE A 137 -5.56 -12.62 -11.40
C PHE A 137 -6.69 -11.80 -12.03
N THR A 138 -7.78 -11.53 -11.30
CA THR A 138 -8.89 -10.70 -11.78
C THR A 138 -8.67 -9.21 -11.57
N LEU A 139 -7.77 -8.82 -10.66
CA LEU A 139 -7.62 -7.44 -10.19
C LEU A 139 -7.33 -6.48 -11.34
N GLU A 140 -6.37 -6.81 -12.21
CA GLU A 140 -6.02 -5.95 -13.34
C GLU A 140 -7.22 -5.70 -14.27
N ARG A 141 -7.96 -6.76 -14.60
CA ARG A 141 -9.15 -6.67 -15.46
C ARG A 141 -10.24 -5.80 -14.82
N GLU A 142 -10.49 -6.00 -13.53
CA GLU A 142 -11.47 -5.21 -12.78
C GLU A 142 -11.07 -3.74 -12.73
N LEU A 143 -9.79 -3.43 -12.46
CA LEU A 143 -9.27 -2.07 -12.45
C LEU A 143 -9.36 -1.38 -13.81
N ARG A 144 -9.15 -2.09 -14.92
CA ARG A 144 -9.35 -1.54 -16.28
C ARG A 144 -10.78 -1.06 -16.52
N THR A 145 -11.77 -1.66 -15.84
CA THR A 145 -13.16 -1.21 -15.88
C THR A 145 -13.43 -0.08 -14.88
N LEU A 146 -12.89 -0.18 -13.67
CA LEU A 146 -13.19 0.73 -12.56
C LEU A 146 -12.46 2.08 -12.68
N LEU A 147 -11.17 2.09 -13.03
CA LEU A 147 -10.35 3.31 -13.02
C LEU A 147 -10.90 4.40 -13.95
N PRO A 148 -11.35 4.14 -15.20
CA PRO A 148 -11.99 5.17 -16.02
C PRO A 148 -13.27 5.75 -15.40
N ALA A 149 -14.10 4.91 -14.77
CA ALA A 149 -15.33 5.33 -14.14
C ALA A 149 -15.06 6.18 -12.89
N LEU A 150 -14.11 5.76 -12.05
CA LEU A 150 -13.65 6.52 -10.89
C LEU A 150 -13.02 7.85 -11.30
N HIS A 151 -12.18 7.85 -12.34
CA HIS A 151 -11.51 9.05 -12.85
C HIS A 151 -12.52 10.10 -13.33
N LYS A 152 -13.60 9.67 -14.00
CA LYS A 152 -14.68 10.58 -14.42
C LYS A 152 -15.35 11.33 -13.25
N VAL A 153 -15.44 10.70 -12.08
CA VAL A 153 -16.18 11.21 -10.93
C VAL A 153 -15.29 11.95 -9.93
N LEU A 154 -14.04 11.48 -9.75
CA LEU A 154 -13.15 11.93 -8.67
C LEU A 154 -12.12 12.97 -9.11
N VAL A 155 -11.94 13.21 -10.41
CA VAL A 155 -11.03 14.26 -10.90
C VAL A 155 -11.52 15.62 -10.47
N VAL A 156 -10.63 16.37 -9.83
CA VAL A 156 -10.89 17.73 -9.36
C VAL A 156 -10.48 18.75 -10.43
N GLU A 157 -9.34 18.54 -11.08
CA GLU A 157 -8.82 19.43 -12.10
C GLU A 157 -8.15 18.64 -13.23
N LYS A 158 -8.25 19.13 -14.46
CA LYS A 158 -7.61 18.51 -15.63
C LYS A 158 -6.38 19.33 -16.06
N PRO A 159 -5.31 18.70 -16.55
CA PRO A 159 -5.18 17.27 -16.83
C PRO A 159 -4.96 16.45 -15.56
N ALA A 160 -5.51 15.23 -15.54
CA ALA A 160 -5.29 14.24 -14.50
C ALA A 160 -5.29 12.86 -15.15
N HIS A 161 -4.62 11.89 -14.53
CA HIS A 161 -4.33 10.60 -15.15
C HIS A 161 -4.52 9.44 -14.16
N TRP A 162 -4.77 8.26 -14.69
CA TRP A 162 -4.61 7.01 -13.94
C TRP A 162 -3.68 6.09 -14.73
N THR A 163 -2.93 5.26 -14.03
CA THR A 163 -1.99 4.30 -14.62
C THR A 163 -2.22 2.92 -14.03
N LEU A 164 -1.93 1.89 -14.83
CA LEU A 164 -1.97 0.49 -14.42
C LEU A 164 -0.79 -0.22 -15.10
N GLU A 165 0.30 -0.38 -14.36
CA GLU A 165 1.61 -0.74 -14.90
C GLU A 165 2.23 -1.92 -14.16
N TRP A 166 2.74 -2.90 -14.89
CA TRP A 166 3.58 -3.95 -14.30
C TRP A 166 5.01 -3.44 -14.18
N LEU A 167 5.47 -3.22 -12.95
CA LEU A 167 6.86 -2.83 -12.67
C LEU A 167 7.80 -4.04 -12.79
N ALA A 168 7.31 -5.23 -12.46
CA ALA A 168 8.02 -6.50 -12.61
C ALA A 168 7.03 -7.64 -12.86
N ALA A 169 7.39 -8.56 -13.76
CA ALA A 169 6.61 -9.76 -14.10
C ALA A 169 6.79 -10.90 -13.07
#